data_AF-A0A368LG00-F1
#
_entry.id   AF-A0A368LG00-F1
#
_cell.length_a   1.000
_cell.length_b   1.000
_cell.length_c   1.000
_cell.angle_alpha   90.00
_cell.angle_beta   90.00
_cell.angle_gamma   90.00
#
_symmetry.space_group_name_H-M   'P 1'
#
loop_
_entity.id
_entity.type
_entity.pdbx_description
1 polymer ?
#
loop_
_entity_poly.entity_id
_entity_poly.type
_entity_poly.pdbx_seq_one_letter_code
_entity_poly.pdbx_strand_id
1 'polypeptide(L)'
;MQRIEQHSQGRLILLYEDPETFGAGHFVLHPLHGSSPRFAIEEKYPPGVDWADEDRVPVSWTWASEARLPQPDGSWTWVTLAEGEVASADYETLLHITGGWADALGELIAREEALTADPISDDGAGRSEPGRTFLT
;
A
#
# COMPACT_ATOMS: atom_id res chain seq x y z
N MET A 1 5.18 9.92 -11.02
CA MET A 1 5.40 8.79 -10.11
C MET A 1 6.42 9.08 -9.01
N GLN A 2 7.65 9.50 -9.34
CA GLN A 2 8.69 9.81 -8.33
C GLN A 2 8.26 10.84 -7.26
N ARG A 3 7.35 11.75 -7.61
CA ARG A 3 6.75 12.71 -6.67
C ARG A 3 5.91 12.03 -5.57
N ILE A 4 5.21 10.94 -5.88
CA ILE A 4 4.38 10.21 -4.91
C ILE A 4 5.27 9.49 -3.89
N GLU A 5 6.34 8.83 -4.35
CA GLU A 5 7.32 8.21 -3.45
C GLU A 5 7.93 9.23 -2.48
N GLN A 6 8.36 10.39 -2.99
CA GLN A 6 8.96 11.46 -2.20
C GLN A 6 7.98 12.02 -1.15
N HIS A 7 6.69 12.14 -1.50
CA HIS A 7 5.66 12.61 -0.57
C HIS A 7 5.26 11.56 0.47
N SER A 8 5.42 10.27 0.19
CA SER A 8 5.02 9.17 1.09
C SER A 8 5.96 8.90 2.28
N GLN A 9 6.93 9.80 2.55
CA GLN A 9 7.84 9.76 3.71
C GLN A 9 8.58 8.42 3.93
N GLY A 10 8.85 7.66 2.86
CA GLY A 10 9.53 6.37 2.96
C GLY A 10 8.64 5.23 3.47
N ARG A 11 7.32 5.36 3.41
CA ARG A 11 6.37 4.28 3.76
C ARG A 11 6.01 3.39 2.58
N LEU A 12 6.34 3.81 1.36
CA LEU A 12 6.09 3.07 0.13
C LEU A 12 7.40 2.72 -0.55
N ILE A 13 7.35 1.64 -1.32
CA ILE A 13 8.36 1.29 -2.31
C ILE A 13 7.66 1.27 -3.67
N LEU A 14 8.19 2.00 -4.65
CA LEU A 14 7.87 1.80 -6.05
C LEU A 14 8.77 0.72 -6.63
N LEU A 15 8.15 -0.29 -7.21
CA LEU A 15 8.81 -1.30 -8.01
C LEU A 15 8.46 -1.06 -9.48
N TYR A 16 9.50 -1.09 -10.32
CA TYR A 16 9.34 -1.19 -11.76
C TYR A 16 9.16 -2.67 -12.08
N GLU A 17 7.99 -3.03 -12.59
CA GLU A 17 7.52 -4.41 -12.78
C GLU A 17 7.33 -5.17 -11.45
N ASP A 18 6.20 -5.88 -11.32
CA ASP A 18 5.92 -6.68 -10.13
C ASP A 18 6.80 -7.95 -10.10
N PRO A 19 7.57 -8.20 -9.02
CA PRO A 19 8.43 -9.37 -8.92
C PRO A 19 7.68 -10.70 -8.72
N GLU A 20 6.46 -10.70 -8.20
CA GLU A 20 5.62 -11.91 -8.02
C GLU A 20 4.69 -12.15 -9.22
N THR A 21 4.24 -11.10 -9.89
CA THR A 21 3.26 -11.19 -10.99
C THR A 21 3.76 -10.43 -12.22
N PHE A 22 4.63 -11.04 -13.02
CA PHE A 22 4.95 -10.54 -14.36
C PHE A 22 3.64 -10.16 -15.09
N GLY A 23 3.32 -8.85 -15.17
CA GLY A 23 2.15 -8.35 -15.92
C GLY A 23 1.03 -7.66 -15.13
N ALA A 24 1.15 -7.33 -13.84
CA ALA A 24 0.10 -6.53 -13.16
C ALA A 24 0.21 -5.01 -13.41
N GLY A 25 1.36 -4.53 -13.92
CA GLY A 25 1.60 -3.12 -14.24
C GLY A 25 3.09 -2.83 -14.42
N HIS A 26 3.41 -1.73 -15.12
CA HIS A 26 4.79 -1.23 -15.24
C HIS A 26 5.28 -0.61 -13.93
N PHE A 27 4.35 -0.12 -13.10
CA PHE A 27 4.64 0.52 -11.82
C PHE A 27 3.78 -0.09 -10.73
N VAL A 28 4.40 -0.64 -9.69
CA VAL A 28 3.67 -1.21 -8.54
C VAL A 28 4.15 -0.57 -7.24
N LEU A 29 3.21 -0.06 -6.45
CA LEU A 29 3.46 0.50 -5.13
C LEU A 29 3.11 -0.52 -4.05
N HIS A 30 4.06 -0.76 -3.16
CA HIS A 30 3.88 -1.57 -1.96
C HIS A 30 4.13 -0.78 -0.68
N PRO A 31 3.54 -1.18 0.46
CA PRO A 31 3.98 -0.76 1.78
C PRO A 31 5.43 -1.15 2.02
N LEU A 32 6.18 -0.34 2.76
CA LEU A 32 7.56 -0.65 3.12
C LEU A 32 7.66 -1.87 4.05
N HIS A 33 6.71 -2.00 4.98
CA HIS A 33 6.72 -3.02 6.04
C HIS A 33 5.66 -4.11 5.83
N GLY A 34 5.39 -4.49 4.59
CA GLY A 34 4.42 -5.53 4.27
C GLY A 34 4.21 -5.68 2.77
N SER A 35 3.63 -6.80 2.36
CA SER A 35 3.43 -7.10 0.95
C SER A 35 2.05 -6.68 0.41
N SER A 36 1.10 -6.32 1.29
CA SER A 36 -0.30 -6.00 0.96
C SER A 36 -0.81 -4.83 1.81
N PRO A 37 -1.73 -3.98 1.31
CA PRO A 37 -2.26 -3.95 -0.07
C PRO A 37 -1.24 -3.42 -1.09
N ARG A 38 -1.47 -3.61 -2.39
CA ARG A 38 -0.64 -3.05 -3.48
C ARG A 38 -1.46 -2.16 -4.42
N PHE A 39 -0.78 -1.25 -5.11
CA PHE A 39 -1.38 -0.43 -6.17
C PHE A 39 -0.57 -0.59 -7.45
N ALA A 40 -1.18 -1.10 -8.50
CA ALA A 40 -0.53 -1.34 -9.78
C ALA A 40 -1.02 -0.35 -10.84
N ILE A 41 -0.10 0.11 -11.69
CA ILE A 41 -0.37 0.99 -12.83
C ILE A 41 0.29 0.39 -14.08
N GLU A 42 -0.51 0.26 -15.13
CA GLU A 42 -0.08 -0.24 -16.43
C GLU A 42 -0.27 0.84 -17.50
N GLU A 43 0.76 1.04 -18.32
CA GLU A 43 0.70 2.00 -19.42
C GLU A 43 0.09 1.35 -20.66
N LYS A 44 -0.84 2.03 -21.31
CA LYS A 44 -1.46 1.58 -22.56
C LYS A 44 -0.92 2.41 -23.71
N TYR A 45 -0.42 1.73 -24.73
CA TYR A 45 0.12 2.34 -25.95
C TYR A 45 -0.82 2.10 -27.13
N PRO A 46 -0.81 2.99 -28.14
CA PRO A 46 -1.64 2.80 -29.32
C PRO A 46 -1.18 1.56 -30.12
N PRO A 47 -2.09 0.93 -30.88
CA PRO A 47 -1.71 -0.17 -31.77
C PRO A 47 -0.63 0.25 -32.76
N GLY A 48 0.38 -0.59 -32.97
CA GLY A 48 1.48 -0.30 -33.89
C GLY A 48 2.52 0.68 -33.33
N VAL A 49 2.56 0.87 -32.00
CA VAL A 49 3.62 1.62 -31.33
C VAL A 49 4.99 1.08 -31.75
N ASP A 50 5.89 2.00 -32.09
CA ASP A 50 7.28 1.67 -32.34
C ASP A 50 7.99 1.54 -30.99
N TRP A 51 8.40 0.32 -30.64
CA TRP A 51 9.12 0.06 -29.38
C TRP A 51 10.56 0.57 -29.40
N ALA A 52 11.10 0.92 -30.58
CA ALA A 52 12.39 1.57 -30.70
C ALA A 52 12.33 3.09 -30.46
N ASP A 53 11.13 3.68 -30.46
CA ASP A 53 10.92 5.08 -30.12
C ASP A 53 11.06 5.28 -28.60
N GLU A 54 12.12 5.98 -28.18
CA GLU A 54 12.38 6.30 -26.78
C GLU A 54 11.44 7.40 -26.24
N ASP A 55 10.84 8.20 -27.13
CA ASP A 55 9.91 9.29 -26.79
C ASP A 55 8.44 8.85 -26.84
N ARG A 56 8.18 7.54 -26.97
CA ARG A 56 6.82 6.99 -26.99
C ARG A 56 6.04 7.41 -25.74
N VAL A 57 4.82 7.88 -25.96
CA VAL A 57 3.92 8.31 -24.88
C VAL A 57 2.71 7.38 -24.83
N PRO A 58 2.32 6.90 -23.64
CA PRO A 58 1.09 6.12 -23.51
C PRO A 58 -0.15 6.96 -23.81
N VAL A 59 -1.19 6.32 -24.35
CA VAL A 59 -2.50 6.94 -24.62
C VAL A 59 -3.40 6.95 -23.39
N SER A 60 -3.19 6.01 -22.48
CA SER A 60 -3.88 5.93 -21.19
C SER A 60 -3.08 5.09 -20.19
N TRP A 61 -3.51 5.11 -18.93
CA TRP A 61 -3.02 4.25 -17.86
C TRP A 61 -4.19 3.54 -17.21
N THR A 62 -4.09 2.21 -17.07
CA THR A 62 -4.98 1.46 -16.20
C THR A 62 -4.35 1.33 -14.82
N TRP A 63 -5.17 1.33 -13.78
CA TRP A 63 -4.72 1.16 -12.41
C TRP A 63 -5.62 0.20 -11.63
N ALA A 64 -5.03 -0.50 -10.65
CA ALA A 64 -5.74 -1.40 -9.76
C ALA A 64 -5.18 -1.29 -8.33
N SER A 65 -6.07 -1.19 -7.35
CA SER A 65 -5.77 -1.37 -5.93
C SER A 65 -6.18 -2.78 -5.53
N GLU A 66 -5.24 -3.56 -5.02
CA GLU A 66 -5.44 -4.96 -4.70
C GLU A 66 -5.00 -5.27 -3.27
N ALA A 67 -5.64 -6.25 -2.64
CA ALA A 67 -5.22 -6.77 -1.35
C ALA A 67 -5.13 -8.29 -1.37
N ARG A 68 -4.22 -8.85 -0.58
CA ARG A 68 -4.08 -10.29 -0.44
C ARG A 68 -5.03 -10.78 0.64
N LEU A 69 -6.01 -11.59 0.25
CA LEU A 69 -7.02 -12.12 1.16
C LEU A 69 -6.92 -13.65 1.30
N PRO A 70 -7.15 -14.18 2.51
CA PRO A 70 -7.17 -15.62 2.72
C PRO A 70 -8.44 -16.21 2.07
N GLN A 71 -8.27 -17.35 1.41
CA GLN A 71 -9.34 -18.13 0.81
C GLN A 71 -9.74 -19.29 1.74
N PRO A 72 -10.97 -19.83 1.61
CA PRO A 72 -11.43 -20.97 2.41
C PRO A 72 -10.55 -22.22 2.28
N ASP A 73 -9.81 -22.35 1.17
CA ASP A 73 -8.87 -23.44 0.90
C ASP A 73 -7.48 -23.24 1.54
N GLY A 74 -7.27 -22.14 2.27
CA GLY A 74 -6.02 -21.78 2.92
C GLY A 74 -5.01 -21.06 2.01
N SER A 75 -5.34 -20.85 0.74
CA SER A 75 -4.53 -20.04 -0.16
C SER A 75 -4.72 -18.54 0.10
N TRP A 76 -3.79 -17.73 -0.42
CA TRP A 76 -3.83 -16.27 -0.31
C TRP A 76 -3.80 -15.68 -1.71
N THR A 77 -4.93 -15.14 -2.15
CA THR A 77 -5.08 -14.61 -3.51
C THR A 77 -5.19 -13.09 -3.52
N TRP A 78 -4.75 -12.48 -4.62
CA TRP A 78 -4.95 -11.07 -4.87
C TRP A 78 -6.41 -10.81 -5.26
N VAL A 79 -7.03 -9.85 -4.60
CA VAL A 79 -8.40 -9.41 -4.89
C VAL A 79 -8.37 -7.92 -5.19
N THR A 80 -8.89 -7.56 -6.35
CA THR A 80 -9.08 -6.16 -6.74
C THR A 80 -10.15 -5.52 -5.88
N LEU A 81 -9.76 -4.48 -5.15
CA LEU A 81 -10.65 -3.66 -4.32
C LEU A 81 -11.24 -2.50 -5.13
N ALA A 82 -10.44 -1.93 -6.03
CA ALA A 82 -10.84 -0.86 -6.94
C ALA A 82 -9.93 -0.85 -8.17
N GLU A 83 -10.45 -0.42 -9.31
CA GLU A 83 -9.69 -0.29 -10.56
C GLU A 83 -10.27 0.82 -11.43
N GLY A 84 -9.49 1.26 -12.41
CA GLY A 84 -9.93 2.26 -13.38
C GLY A 84 -8.92 2.51 -14.49
N GLU A 85 -9.28 3.44 -15.37
CA GLU A 85 -8.44 3.90 -16.47
C GLU A 85 -8.44 5.43 -16.51
N VAL A 86 -7.28 6.02 -16.80
CA VAL A 86 -7.08 7.46 -16.93
C VAL A 86 -6.44 7.75 -18.28
N ALA A 87 -7.02 8.64 -19.06
CA ALA A 87 -6.45 9.05 -20.35
C ALA A 87 -5.13 9.81 -20.15
N SER A 88 -4.25 9.77 -21.15
CA SER A 88 -2.92 10.43 -21.07
C SER A 88 -3.01 11.92 -20.75
N ALA A 89 -4.03 12.59 -21.32
CA ALA A 89 -4.31 14.00 -21.11
C ALA A 89 -4.69 14.34 -19.65
N ASP A 90 -5.13 13.37 -18.86
CA ASP A 90 -5.63 13.54 -17.50
C ASP A 90 -4.66 12.99 -16.44
N TYR A 91 -3.35 13.02 -16.72
CA TYR A 91 -2.30 12.50 -15.82
C TYR A 91 -2.41 12.96 -14.36
N GLU A 92 -2.83 14.21 -14.12
CA GLU A 92 -3.04 14.74 -12.77
C GLU A 92 -4.11 13.96 -11.98
N THR A 93 -5.12 13.41 -12.67
CA THR A 93 -6.12 12.53 -12.05
C THR A 93 -5.49 11.25 -11.54
N LEU A 94 -4.57 10.65 -12.31
CA LEU A 94 -3.85 9.45 -11.88
C LEU A 94 -3.00 9.76 -10.63
N LEU A 95 -2.29 10.89 -10.61
CA LEU A 95 -1.53 11.33 -9.44
C LEU A 95 -2.41 11.53 -8.20
N HIS A 96 -3.60 12.11 -8.38
CA HIS A 96 -4.55 12.31 -7.29
C HIS A 96 -5.06 10.97 -6.73
N ILE A 97 -5.42 10.02 -7.60
CA ILE A 97 -5.88 8.68 -7.19
C ILE A 97 -4.76 7.96 -6.42
N THR A 98 -3.55 7.91 -6.97
CA THR A 98 -2.43 7.22 -6.30
C THR A 98 -2.03 7.92 -5.00
N GLY A 99 -2.07 9.26 -4.95
CA GLY A 99 -1.83 10.01 -3.72
C GLY A 99 -2.86 9.71 -2.63
N GLY A 100 -4.15 9.75 -2.97
CA GLY A 100 -5.22 9.41 -2.03
C GLY A 100 -5.14 7.96 -1.52
N TRP A 101 -4.73 7.03 -2.39
CA TRP A 101 -4.46 5.65 -1.97
C TRP A 101 -3.29 5.57 -0.97
N ALA A 102 -2.19 6.29 -1.23
CA ALA A 102 -1.03 6.32 -0.33
C ALA A 102 -1.37 6.91 1.05
N ASP A 103 -2.17 7.97 1.09
CA ASP A 103 -2.64 8.59 2.32
C ASP A 103 -3.51 7.61 3.15
N ALA A 104 -4.48 6.96 2.50
CA ALA A 104 -5.35 5.97 3.14
C ALA A 104 -4.56 4.76 3.68
N LEU A 105 -3.54 4.31 2.95
CA LEU A 105 -2.64 3.26 3.43
C LEU A 105 -1.82 3.72 4.64
N GLY A 106 -1.36 4.97 4.65
CA GLY A 106 -0.68 5.56 5.80
C GLY A 106 -1.54 5.58 7.06
N GLU A 107 -2.82 5.92 6.92
CA GLU A 107 -3.80 5.87 8.02
C GLU A 107 -4.06 4.44 8.50
N LEU A 108 -4.16 3.48 7.58
CA LEU A 108 -4.36 2.06 7.90
C LEU A 108 -3.18 1.52 8.72
N ILE A 109 -1.94 1.73 8.26
CA ILE A 109 -0.73 1.29 8.95
C ILE A 109 -0.66 1.89 10.35
N ALA A 110 -0.87 3.21 10.48
CA ALA A 110 -0.84 3.89 11.77
C ALA A 110 -1.89 3.32 12.75
N ARG A 111 -3.07 2.94 12.23
CA ARG A 111 -4.12 2.31 13.02
C ARG A 111 -3.76 0.89 13.45
N GLU A 112 -3.17 0.09 12.57
CA GLU A 112 -2.69 -1.27 12.89
C GLU A 112 -1.56 -1.23 13.93
N GLU A 113 -0.62 -0.30 13.81
CA GLU A 113 0.43 -0.06 14.80
C GLU A 113 -0.15 0.31 16.16
N ALA A 114 -1.15 1.22 16.19
CA ALA A 114 -1.82 1.62 17.42
C ALA A 114 -2.60 0.49 18.10
N LEU A 115 -3.11 -0.48 17.33
CA LEU A 115 -3.81 -1.66 17.86
C LEU A 115 -2.84 -2.75 18.36
N THR A 116 -1.62 -2.79 17.81
CA THR A 116 -0.59 -3.78 18.14
C THR A 116 0.35 -3.30 19.25
N ALA A 117 0.37 -1.98 19.51
CA ALA A 117 1.03 -1.41 20.67
C ALA A 117 0.36 -1.93 21.96
N ASP A 118 1.00 -2.89 22.61
CA ASP A 118 0.61 -3.40 23.93
C ASP A 118 0.41 -2.20 24.89
N PRO A 119 -0.70 -2.09 25.62
CA PRO A 119 -0.82 -1.06 26.64
C PRO A 119 0.26 -1.34 27.68
N ILE A 120 1.26 -0.45 27.71
CA ILE A 120 2.31 -0.29 28.72
C ILE A 120 2.00 -1.17 29.93
N SER A 121 2.83 -2.21 30.13
CA SER A 121 2.99 -2.80 31.44
C SER A 121 3.22 -1.64 32.40
N ASP A 122 2.17 -1.28 33.15
CA ASP A 122 2.26 -0.46 34.33
C ASP A 122 3.22 -1.22 35.23
N ASP A 123 4.50 -0.84 35.14
CA ASP A 123 5.55 -1.26 36.04
C ASP A 123 5.04 -0.85 37.41
N GLY A 124 4.47 -1.83 38.11
CA GLY A 124 3.77 -1.68 39.36
C GLY A 124 4.69 -1.04 40.38
N ALA A 125 4.75 0.29 40.34
CA ALA A 125 5.45 1.12 41.27
C ALA A 125 4.85 0.82 42.63
N GLY A 126 5.66 0.13 43.45
CA GLY A 126 5.34 -0.39 44.77
C GLY A 126 4.33 0.45 45.54
N ARG A 127 3.07 0.00 45.53
CA ARG A 127 2.13 0.36 46.59
C ARG A 127 2.38 -0.59 47.75
N SER A 128 3.36 -0.27 48.58
CA SER A 128 3.50 -0.87 49.90
C SER A 128 2.28 -0.51 50.72
N GLU A 129 1.30 -1.41 50.80
CA GLU A 129 0.20 -1.30 51.75
C GLU A 129 0.71 -1.66 53.16
N PRO A 130 0.34 -0.90 54.22
CA PRO A 130 0.66 -1.27 55.59
C PRO A 130 -0.21 -2.46 56.01
N GLY A 131 0.44 -3.46 56.60
CA GLY A 131 -0.12 -4.76 56.94
C GLY A 131 -1.43 -4.71 57.72
N ARG A 132 -2.45 -5.41 57.21
CA ARG A 132 -3.59 -5.84 58.01
C ARG A 132 -3.23 -7.17 58.66
N THR A 133 -2.76 -7.10 59.90
CA THR A 133 -2.68 -8.24 60.81
C THR A 133 -4.09 -8.71 61.11
N PHE A 134 -4.45 -9.94 60.74
CA PHE A 134 -5.55 -10.65 61.38
C PHE A 134 -4.95 -11.52 62.49
N LEU A 135 -5.26 -11.15 63.73
CA LEU A 135 -5.00 -11.93 64.94
C LEU A 135 -6.29 -12.66 65.31
N THR A 136 -6.18 -14.00 65.42
CA THR A 136 -7.00 -14.98 66.17
C THR A 136 -8.51 -14.98 66.03
#